data_AF-A0A2V8X095-F1
#
_entry.id   AF-A0A2V8X095-F1
#
_cell.length_a   1.000
_cell.length_b   1.000
_cell.length_c   1.000
_cell.angle_alpha   90.00
_cell.angle_beta   90.00
_cell.angle_gamma   90.00
#
_symmetry.space_group_name_H-M   'P 1'
#
loop_
_entity.id
_entity.type
_entity.pdbx_description
1 polymer ?
#
loop_
_entity_poly.entity_id
_entity_poly.type
_entity_poly.pdbx_seq_one_letter_code
_entity_poly.pdbx_strand_id
1 'polypeptide(L)'
;MPAIDKQPVAFASRTFDPDTPPADMPPLASGESAECDSHFLSSASVRGESRQTDTTHATVTITRIKVTLQLNINIWVPTGVTQHVIEHEDGHRQISEYYYQTAGKLAERIAAPYMGKQVEITGTDLGAESNKMLQQIATDITDEYNKELNPGPTQLLYDAITDHGRNEVVVKDAVAHALKNITIESTQPTTNPGN
;
A
#
# COMPACT_ATOMS: atom_id res chain seq x y z
N MET A 1 9.24 -1.51 19.08
CA MET A 1 8.31 -1.10 18.01
C MET A 1 8.87 -1.48 16.65
N PRO A 2 8.02 -1.81 15.66
CA PRO A 2 8.46 -1.98 14.28
C PRO A 2 9.11 -0.71 13.73
N ALA A 3 10.10 -0.86 12.86
CA ALA A 3 10.69 0.25 12.12
C ALA A 3 9.97 0.41 10.78
N ILE A 4 9.42 1.59 10.52
CA ILE A 4 8.75 1.89 9.25
C ILE A 4 9.65 2.79 8.40
N ASP A 5 9.98 2.33 7.21
CA ASP A 5 10.82 3.01 6.23
C ASP A 5 9.96 3.41 5.02
N LYS A 6 9.25 4.53 5.16
CA LYS A 6 8.35 5.05 4.13
C LYS A 6 9.12 6.00 3.20
N GLN A 7 9.32 5.59 1.96
CA GLN A 7 10.00 6.40 0.96
C GLN A 7 9.13 7.59 0.52
N PRO A 8 9.73 8.69 0.03
CA PRO A 8 8.99 9.74 -0.67
C PRO A 8 8.20 9.17 -1.87
N VAL A 9 7.13 9.85 -2.26
CA VAL A 9 6.40 9.52 -3.49
C VAL A 9 7.32 9.77 -4.68
N ALA A 10 7.48 8.76 -5.54
CA ALA A 10 8.15 8.90 -6.82
C ALA A 10 7.10 9.16 -7.89
N PHE A 11 7.10 10.36 -8.48
CA PHE A 11 6.11 10.78 -9.46
C PHE A 11 6.75 11.16 -10.79
N ALA A 12 6.16 10.72 -11.89
CA ALA A 12 6.47 11.18 -13.23
C ALA A 12 5.19 11.48 -14.03
N SER A 13 5.20 12.58 -14.76
CA SER A 13 4.19 12.87 -15.79
C SER A 13 4.83 12.66 -17.16
N ARG A 14 4.15 11.92 -18.02
CA ARG A 14 4.65 11.45 -19.31
C ARG A 14 3.64 11.74 -20.38
N THR A 15 4.13 12.20 -21.53
CA THR A 15 3.33 12.39 -22.73
C THR A 15 3.67 11.32 -23.75
N PHE A 16 2.68 10.79 -24.46
CA PHE A 16 2.89 9.77 -25.50
C PHE A 16 2.18 10.09 -26.82
N ASP A 17 2.59 9.40 -27.89
CA ASP A 17 1.91 9.37 -29.17
C ASP A 17 0.90 8.20 -29.18
N PRO A 18 -0.43 8.45 -29.33
CA PRO A 18 -1.43 7.38 -29.38
C PRO A 18 -1.19 6.34 -30.47
N ASP A 19 -0.58 6.74 -31.60
CA ASP A 19 -0.30 5.84 -32.71
C ASP A 19 0.96 5.00 -32.47
N THR A 20 1.80 5.39 -31.49
CA THR A 20 3.04 4.69 -31.12
C THR A 20 3.28 4.78 -29.60
N PRO A 21 2.44 4.09 -28.78
CA PRO A 21 2.57 4.15 -27.34
C PRO A 21 3.88 3.48 -26.85
N PRO A 22 4.53 4.02 -25.79
CA PRO A 22 5.69 3.40 -25.16
C PRO A 22 5.41 1.99 -24.62
N ALA A 23 6.41 1.11 -24.71
CA ALA A 23 6.26 -0.29 -24.28
C ALA A 23 6.11 -0.47 -22.77
N ASP A 24 6.53 0.52 -21.97
CA ASP A 24 6.41 0.54 -20.51
C ASP A 24 5.11 1.23 -20.03
N MET A 25 4.29 1.75 -20.95
CA MET A 25 2.97 2.29 -20.62
C MET A 25 1.99 1.13 -20.35
N PRO A 26 1.21 1.18 -19.26
CA PRO A 26 0.15 0.20 -19.05
C PRO A 26 -0.92 0.31 -20.16
N PRO A 27 -1.62 -0.79 -20.48
CA PRO A 27 -2.71 -0.74 -21.44
C PRO A 27 -3.85 0.10 -20.88
N LEU A 28 -4.36 1.05 -21.69
CA LEU A 28 -5.52 1.86 -21.35
C LEU A 28 -6.78 1.00 -21.31
N ALA A 29 -7.70 1.29 -20.38
CA ALA A 29 -9.00 0.63 -20.39
C ALA A 29 -9.85 1.07 -21.59
N SER A 30 -10.87 0.28 -21.91
CA SER A 30 -11.76 0.58 -23.03
C SER A 30 -12.47 1.92 -22.84
N GLY A 31 -12.21 2.89 -23.71
CA GLY A 31 -12.82 4.22 -23.68
C GLY A 31 -11.99 5.28 -22.97
N GLU A 32 -10.86 4.90 -22.37
CA GLU A 32 -9.90 5.83 -21.77
C GLU A 32 -8.84 6.26 -22.78
N SER A 33 -8.32 7.48 -22.58
CA SER A 33 -7.31 8.08 -23.46
C SER A 33 -6.02 8.46 -22.72
N ALA A 34 -6.04 8.41 -21.39
CA ALA A 34 -4.95 8.70 -20.48
C ALA A 34 -5.06 7.74 -19.28
N GLU A 35 -4.03 7.68 -18.46
CA GLU A 35 -3.97 6.78 -17.30
C GLU A 35 -3.09 7.36 -16.19
N CYS A 36 -3.54 7.23 -14.94
CA CYS A 36 -2.76 7.48 -13.74
C CYS A 36 -2.41 6.16 -13.03
N ASP A 37 -1.29 5.57 -13.42
CA ASP A 37 -0.79 4.34 -12.84
C ASP A 37 -0.15 4.57 -11.47
N SER A 38 -0.72 3.95 -10.43
CA SER A 38 -0.28 4.09 -9.03
C SER A 38 0.13 2.74 -8.43
N HIS A 39 1.42 2.58 -8.17
CA HIS A 39 1.99 1.36 -7.61
C HIS A 39 2.39 1.53 -6.14
N PHE A 40 1.60 0.93 -5.25
CA PHE A 40 1.93 0.80 -3.83
C PHE A 40 2.77 -0.45 -3.62
N LEU A 41 3.99 -0.27 -3.12
CA LEU A 41 4.91 -1.38 -2.83
C LEU A 41 5.15 -1.46 -1.32
N SER A 42 5.07 -2.68 -0.78
CA SER A 42 5.39 -2.96 0.60
C SER A 42 6.28 -4.19 0.73
N SER A 43 7.21 -4.15 1.69
CA SER A 43 8.05 -5.29 2.02
C SER A 43 8.40 -5.28 3.49
N ALA A 44 8.03 -6.34 4.20
CA ALA A 44 8.44 -6.56 5.57
C ALA A 44 9.69 -7.45 5.65
N SER A 45 10.48 -7.23 6.69
CA SER A 45 11.57 -8.13 7.09
C SER A 45 11.51 -8.30 8.60
N VAL A 46 11.68 -9.55 9.04
CA VAL A 46 11.52 -9.93 10.44
C VAL A 46 12.79 -10.63 10.90
N ARG A 47 13.25 -10.30 12.10
CA ARG A 47 14.33 -11.00 12.79
C ARG A 47 13.85 -11.46 14.14
N GLY A 48 14.34 -12.61 14.56
CA GLY A 48 14.12 -13.15 15.88
C GLY A 48 15.36 -13.79 16.46
N GLU A 49 15.33 -13.98 17.77
CA GLU A 49 16.34 -14.69 18.54
C GLU A 49 15.78 -16.06 18.92
N SER A 50 16.52 -17.12 18.61
CA SER A 50 16.12 -18.49 18.90
C SER A 50 16.76 -18.97 20.18
N ARG A 51 15.95 -19.55 21.07
CA ARG A 51 16.38 -20.26 22.26
C ARG A 51 16.01 -21.73 22.12
N GLN A 52 17.01 -22.56 21.85
CA GLN A 52 16.85 -24.00 21.77
C GLN A 52 16.50 -24.59 23.14
N THR A 53 15.50 -25.46 23.19
CA THR A 53 15.09 -26.18 24.40
C THR A 53 15.59 -27.63 24.38
N ASP A 54 15.59 -28.26 23.20
CA ASP A 54 16.23 -29.55 22.94
C ASP A 54 16.68 -29.69 21.48
N THR A 55 17.17 -30.86 21.07
CA THR A 55 17.68 -31.14 19.72
C THR A 55 16.68 -30.90 18.59
N THR A 56 15.39 -30.84 18.91
CA THR A 56 14.27 -30.74 17.97
C THR A 56 13.32 -29.58 18.26
N HIS A 57 13.49 -28.85 19.37
CA HIS A 57 12.59 -27.77 19.77
C HIS A 57 13.36 -26.48 20.07
N ALA A 58 12.77 -25.35 19.67
CA ALA A 58 13.22 -24.03 20.08
C ALA A 58 12.05 -23.05 20.21
N THR A 59 12.26 -21.98 20.97
CA THR A 59 11.36 -20.83 21.02
C THR A 59 12.06 -19.66 20.32
N VAL A 60 11.41 -19.07 19.32
CA VAL A 60 11.91 -17.86 18.64
C VAL A 60 11.15 -16.65 19.15
N THR A 61 11.88 -15.66 19.66
CA THR A 61 11.33 -14.36 20.05
C THR A 61 11.53 -13.37 18.91
N ILE A 62 10.47 -12.72 18.43
CA ILE A 62 10.58 -11.68 17.40
C ILE A 62 11.17 -10.41 18.01
N THR A 63 12.35 -10.00 17.56
CA THR A 63 13.10 -8.88 18.14
C THR A 63 13.15 -7.66 17.24
N ARG A 64 12.98 -7.83 15.92
CA ARG A 64 12.98 -6.73 14.96
C ARG A 64 12.03 -6.98 13.82
N ILE A 65 11.30 -5.93 13.45
CA ILE A 65 10.48 -5.87 12.25
C ILE A 65 10.84 -4.57 11.55
N LYS A 66 11.14 -4.63 10.25
CA LYS A 66 11.26 -3.46 9.39
C LYS A 66 10.26 -3.60 8.24
N VAL A 67 9.42 -2.59 8.04
CA VAL A 67 8.51 -2.49 6.88
C VAL A 67 8.97 -1.34 6.00
N THR A 68 9.22 -1.61 4.72
CA THR A 68 9.58 -0.60 3.72
C THR A 68 8.38 -0.35 2.83
N LEU A 69 8.02 0.92 2.64
CA LEU A 69 6.86 1.35 1.85
C LEU A 69 7.31 2.28 0.74
N GLN A 70 6.73 2.14 -0.45
CA GLN A 70 6.96 3.02 -1.60
C GLN A 70 5.64 3.27 -2.33
N LEU A 71 5.54 4.46 -2.94
CA LEU A 71 4.48 4.78 -3.88
C LEU A 71 5.13 5.37 -5.14
N ASN A 72 4.99 4.66 -6.25
CA ASN A 72 5.41 5.13 -7.56
C ASN A 72 4.16 5.49 -8.37
N ILE A 73 4.13 6.67 -8.98
CA ILE A 73 3.01 7.15 -9.77
C ILE A 73 3.52 7.60 -11.14
N ASN A 74 2.91 7.10 -12.21
CA ASN A 74 3.09 7.61 -13.56
C ASN A 74 1.75 8.11 -14.10
N ILE A 75 1.67 9.37 -14.50
CA ILE A 75 0.57 9.86 -15.33
C ILE A 75 1.00 9.80 -16.78
N TRP A 76 0.21 9.13 -17.61
CA TRP A 76 0.39 9.00 -19.04
C TRP A 76 -0.74 9.73 -19.76
N VAL A 77 -0.39 10.76 -20.53
CA VAL A 77 -1.36 11.53 -21.32
C VAL A 77 -0.94 11.59 -22.78
N PRO A 78 -1.89 11.58 -23.74
CA PRO A 78 -1.55 11.66 -25.14
C PRO A 78 -1.16 13.09 -25.51
N THR A 79 -0.34 13.23 -26.55
CA THR A 79 0.07 14.55 -27.06
C THR A 79 -1.16 15.34 -27.49
N GLY A 80 -1.31 16.57 -26.99
CA GLY A 80 -2.43 17.45 -27.35
C GLY A 80 -3.75 17.14 -26.63
N VAL A 81 -3.73 16.30 -25.59
CA VAL A 81 -4.91 16.07 -24.75
C VAL A 81 -5.43 17.37 -24.14
N THR A 82 -6.72 17.40 -23.80
CA THR A 82 -7.31 18.56 -23.13
C THR A 82 -6.80 18.68 -21.69
N GLN A 83 -6.73 19.93 -21.19
CA GLN A 83 -6.35 20.20 -19.81
C GLN A 83 -7.26 19.47 -18.81
N HIS A 84 -8.53 19.30 -19.14
CA HIS A 84 -9.50 18.59 -18.31
C HIS A 84 -9.12 17.13 -18.05
N VAL A 85 -8.61 16.41 -19.06
CA VAL A 85 -8.13 15.03 -18.89
C VAL A 85 -6.88 15.01 -18.01
N ILE A 86 -5.94 15.94 -18.19
CA ILE A 86 -4.74 16.05 -17.33
C ILE A 86 -5.15 16.25 -15.87
N GLU A 87 -6.14 17.12 -15.63
CA GLU A 87 -6.67 17.36 -14.28
C GLU A 87 -7.35 16.11 -13.71
N HIS A 88 -8.09 15.35 -14.51
CA HIS A 88 -8.69 14.08 -14.08
C HIS A 88 -7.63 13.07 -13.62
N GLU A 89 -6.56 12.87 -14.40
CA GLU A 89 -5.44 12.01 -14.00
C GLU A 89 -4.74 12.50 -12.73
N ASP A 90 -4.61 13.83 -12.56
CA ASP A 90 -4.06 14.40 -11.33
C ASP A 90 -4.96 14.12 -10.11
N GLY A 91 -6.28 14.00 -10.32
CA GLY A 91 -7.22 13.59 -9.28
C GLY A 91 -6.93 12.17 -8.75
N HIS A 92 -6.67 11.22 -9.64
CA HIS A 92 -6.24 9.88 -9.25
C HIS A 92 -4.94 9.88 -8.44
N ARG A 93 -3.94 10.69 -8.87
CA ARG A 93 -2.70 10.90 -8.12
C ARG A 93 -2.99 11.43 -6.71
N GLN A 94 -3.83 12.45 -6.57
CA GLN A 94 -4.18 13.03 -5.27
C GLN A 94 -4.82 12.01 -4.32
N ILE A 95 -5.69 11.13 -4.84
CA ILE A 95 -6.28 10.03 -4.06
C ILE A 95 -5.21 9.04 -3.61
N SER A 96 -4.33 8.59 -4.51
CA SER A 96 -3.24 7.67 -4.17
C SER A 96 -2.29 8.27 -3.10
N GLU A 97 -1.92 9.54 -3.27
CA GLU A 97 -1.09 10.25 -2.29
C GLU A 97 -1.79 10.38 -0.93
N TYR A 98 -3.11 10.60 -0.90
CA TYR A 98 -3.89 10.67 0.33
C TYR A 98 -3.81 9.36 1.13
N TYR A 99 -4.02 8.21 0.50
CA TYR A 99 -3.85 6.91 1.15
C TYR A 99 -2.41 6.70 1.65
N TYR A 100 -1.43 7.14 0.87
CA TYR A 100 -0.03 7.02 1.24
C TYR A 100 0.38 7.90 2.44
N GLN A 101 -0.36 8.97 2.74
CA GLN A 101 -0.08 9.80 3.92
C GLN A 101 -0.16 8.99 5.22
N THR A 102 -1.17 8.12 5.36
CA THR A 102 -1.41 7.31 6.56
C THR A 102 -0.85 5.89 6.48
N ALA A 103 -0.34 5.46 5.31
CA ALA A 103 0.29 4.17 5.07
C ALA A 103 1.28 3.72 6.17
N GLY A 104 2.11 4.62 6.70
CA GLY A 104 3.07 4.27 7.75
C GLY A 104 2.40 3.82 9.06
N LYS A 105 1.30 4.48 9.45
CA LYS A 105 0.53 4.11 10.65
C LYS A 105 -0.21 2.79 10.47
N LEU A 106 -0.71 2.53 9.27
CA LEU A 106 -1.32 1.25 8.92
C LEU A 106 -0.29 0.11 9.07
N ALA A 107 0.89 0.26 8.45
CA ALA A 107 1.97 -0.72 8.55
C ALA A 107 2.41 -0.96 10.01
N GLU A 108 2.49 0.11 10.80
CA GLU A 108 2.79 0.00 12.23
C GLU A 108 1.71 -0.79 12.99
N ARG A 109 0.42 -0.48 12.77
CA ARG A 109 -0.71 -1.21 13.39
C ARG A 109 -0.67 -2.69 13.07
N ILE A 110 -0.39 -3.05 11.82
CA ILE A 110 -0.34 -4.44 11.35
C ILE A 110 0.88 -5.17 11.94
N ALA A 111 2.04 -4.52 11.98
CA ALA A 111 3.29 -5.15 12.42
C ALA A 111 3.44 -5.21 13.96
N ALA A 112 2.85 -4.27 14.70
CA ALA A 112 3.03 -4.15 16.15
C ALA A 112 2.70 -5.43 16.95
N PRO A 113 1.62 -6.19 16.66
CA PRO A 113 1.28 -7.41 17.40
C PRO A 113 2.33 -8.53 17.31
N TYR A 114 3.18 -8.52 16.29
CA TYR A 114 4.23 -9.52 16.12
C TYR A 114 5.48 -9.22 16.95
N MET A 115 5.69 -7.97 17.35
CA MET A 115 6.88 -7.56 18.09
C MET A 115 6.92 -8.22 19.48
N GLY A 116 8.01 -8.90 19.81
CA GLY A 116 8.17 -9.61 21.09
C GLY A 116 7.39 -10.92 21.18
N LYS A 117 6.62 -11.29 20.14
CA LYS A 117 5.91 -12.56 20.11
C LYS A 117 6.90 -13.71 20.18
N GLN A 118 6.57 -14.72 20.98
CA GLN A 118 7.31 -15.98 21.05
C GLN A 118 6.57 -17.04 20.24
N VAL A 119 7.31 -17.76 19.41
CA VAL A 119 6.78 -18.83 18.57
C VAL A 119 7.61 -20.09 18.81
N GLU A 120 6.95 -21.17 19.17
CA GLU A 120 7.59 -22.48 19.25
C GLU A 120 7.80 -23.03 17.84
N ILE A 121 9.00 -23.56 17.60
CA ILE A 121 9.34 -24.26 16.37
C ILE A 121 9.86 -25.65 16.72
N THR A 122 9.54 -26.61 15.83
CA THR A 122 9.96 -27.99 15.96
C THR A 122 10.52 -28.47 14.63
N GLY A 123 11.67 -29.14 14.65
CA GLY A 123 12.27 -29.71 13.45
C GLY A 123 13.65 -30.27 13.69
N THR A 124 14.15 -31.04 12.73
CA THR A 124 15.52 -31.57 12.76
C THR A 124 16.58 -30.52 12.37
N ASP A 125 16.16 -29.44 11.71
CA ASP A 125 16.96 -28.24 11.44
C ASP A 125 16.22 -27.00 11.96
N LEU A 126 16.51 -26.64 13.21
CA LEU A 126 15.90 -25.49 13.88
C LEU A 126 16.26 -24.14 13.21
N GLY A 127 17.38 -24.07 12.48
CA GLY A 127 17.76 -22.88 11.72
C GLY A 127 16.85 -22.66 10.52
N ALA A 128 16.59 -23.72 9.75
CA ALA A 128 15.67 -23.70 8.64
C ALA A 128 14.23 -23.38 9.09
N GLU A 129 13.75 -24.01 10.17
CA GLU A 129 12.40 -23.76 10.70
C GLU A 129 12.23 -22.32 11.22
N SER A 130 13.24 -21.78 11.91
CA SER A 130 13.24 -20.37 12.32
C SER A 130 13.15 -19.43 11.13
N ASN A 131 13.97 -19.64 10.09
CA ASN A 131 13.97 -18.79 8.90
C ASN A 131 12.63 -18.84 8.17
N LYS A 132 12.05 -20.03 8.00
CA LYS A 132 10.74 -20.23 7.38
C LYS A 132 9.65 -19.48 8.16
N MET A 133 9.63 -19.62 9.48
CA MET A 133 8.67 -18.92 10.34
C MET A 133 8.81 -17.40 10.25
N LEU A 134 10.03 -16.87 10.29
CA LEU A 134 10.29 -15.43 10.16
C LEU A 134 9.87 -14.88 8.78
N GLN A 135 10.11 -15.65 7.72
CA GLN A 135 9.66 -15.33 6.36
C GLN A 135 8.13 -15.32 6.27
N GLN A 136 7.46 -16.31 6.86
CA GLN A 136 6.01 -16.35 6.88
C GLN A 136 5.41 -15.11 7.57
N ILE A 137 5.95 -14.72 8.74
CA ILE A 137 5.49 -13.49 9.41
C ILE A 137 5.73 -12.25 8.53
N ALA A 138 6.85 -12.18 7.82
CA ALA A 138 7.12 -11.07 6.90
C ALA A 138 6.08 -11.04 5.77
N THR A 139 5.77 -12.18 5.16
CA THR A 139 4.72 -12.32 4.15
C THR A 139 3.36 -11.91 4.71
N ASP A 140 2.97 -12.40 5.89
CA ASP A 140 1.68 -12.08 6.52
C ASP A 140 1.51 -10.57 6.76
N ILE A 141 2.57 -9.88 7.20
CA ILE A 141 2.57 -8.43 7.40
C ILE A 141 2.40 -7.69 6.06
N THR A 142 3.14 -8.12 5.03
CA THR A 142 3.08 -7.52 3.69
C THR A 142 1.69 -7.74 3.05
N ASP A 143 1.15 -8.95 3.15
CA ASP A 143 -0.13 -9.30 2.54
C ASP A 143 -1.30 -8.59 3.22
N GLU A 144 -1.32 -8.53 4.56
CA GLU A 144 -2.35 -7.78 5.28
C GLU A 144 -2.23 -6.27 4.97
N TYR A 145 -1.01 -5.73 4.88
CA TYR A 145 -0.83 -4.33 4.48
C TYR A 145 -1.38 -4.05 3.08
N ASN A 146 -1.07 -4.90 2.10
CA ASN A 146 -1.54 -4.73 0.72
C ASN A 146 -3.08 -4.87 0.61
N LYS A 147 -3.67 -5.74 1.44
CA LYS A 147 -5.12 -5.90 1.53
C LYS A 147 -5.80 -4.70 2.16
N GLU A 148 -5.24 -4.15 3.25
CA GLU A 148 -5.84 -3.04 3.98
C GLU A 148 -5.60 -1.68 3.31
N LEU A 149 -4.44 -1.48 2.67
CA LEU A 149 -4.14 -0.27 1.91
C LEU A 149 -4.82 -0.34 0.52
N ASN A 150 -6.12 -0.09 0.49
CA ASN A 150 -6.93 -0.25 -0.72
C ASN A 150 -7.55 1.08 -1.20
N PRO A 151 -6.90 1.80 -2.14
CA PRO A 151 -7.48 2.99 -2.77
C PRO A 151 -8.52 2.66 -3.84
N GLY A 152 -8.62 1.40 -4.30
CA GLY A 152 -9.42 0.99 -5.47
C GLY A 152 -10.88 1.45 -5.41
N PRO A 153 -11.64 1.22 -4.33
CA PRO A 153 -13.02 1.68 -4.21
C PRO A 153 -13.17 3.20 -4.33
N THR A 154 -12.20 3.97 -3.84
CA THR A 154 -12.22 5.43 -3.94
C THR A 154 -11.87 5.91 -5.34
N GLN A 155 -10.92 5.26 -6.01
CA GLN A 155 -10.62 5.55 -7.43
C GLN A 155 -11.85 5.31 -8.30
N LEU A 156 -12.54 4.18 -8.13
CA LEU A 156 -13.77 3.87 -8.85
C LEU A 156 -14.91 4.85 -8.55
N LEU A 157 -15.03 5.32 -7.31
CA LEU A 157 -16.01 6.36 -6.96
C LEU A 157 -15.68 7.69 -7.63
N TYR A 158 -14.40 8.05 -7.69
CA TYR A 158 -13.93 9.24 -8.38
C TYR A 158 -14.23 9.17 -9.89
N ASP A 159 -14.00 8.02 -10.52
CA ASP A 159 -14.40 7.78 -11.92
C ASP A 159 -15.90 7.94 -12.12
N ALA A 160 -16.71 7.39 -11.21
CA ALA A 160 -18.16 7.52 -11.29
C ALA A 160 -18.64 8.98 -11.14
N ILE A 161 -17.97 9.79 -10.32
CA ILE A 161 -18.31 11.22 -10.13
C ILE A 161 -17.91 12.03 -11.39
N THR A 162 -16.73 11.76 -11.93
CA THR A 162 -16.18 12.49 -13.08
C THR A 162 -16.64 11.93 -14.43
N ASP A 163 -17.32 10.78 -14.43
CA ASP A 163 -17.61 9.98 -15.63
C ASP A 163 -16.34 9.69 -16.45
N HIS A 164 -15.28 9.23 -15.79
CA HIS A 164 -13.94 9.05 -16.36
C HIS A 164 -13.44 10.35 -17.06
N GLY A 165 -13.55 11.48 -16.36
CA GLY A 165 -13.15 12.79 -16.89
C GLY A 165 -14.02 13.32 -18.04
N ARG A 166 -15.26 12.85 -18.21
CA ARG A 166 -16.21 13.38 -19.22
C ARG A 166 -17.14 14.47 -18.66
N ASN A 167 -17.37 14.47 -17.35
CA ASN A 167 -18.18 15.50 -16.68
C ASN A 167 -17.33 16.75 -16.39
N GLU A 168 -17.88 17.93 -16.64
CA GLU A 168 -17.29 19.21 -16.23
C GLU A 168 -17.44 19.44 -14.72
N VAL A 169 -16.74 18.65 -13.92
CA VAL A 169 -16.64 18.79 -12.46
C VAL A 169 -15.29 19.39 -12.08
N VAL A 170 -15.28 20.17 -11.00
CA VAL A 170 -14.03 20.64 -10.40
C VAL A 170 -13.33 19.44 -9.75
N VAL A 171 -12.18 19.02 -10.29
CA VAL A 171 -11.45 17.82 -9.85
C VAL A 171 -11.23 17.78 -8.35
N LYS A 172 -10.82 18.90 -7.75
CA LYS A 172 -10.59 18.99 -6.30
C LYS A 172 -11.82 18.64 -5.48
N ASP A 173 -13.00 19.05 -5.94
CA ASP A 173 -14.26 18.78 -5.25
C ASP A 173 -14.67 17.32 -5.45
N ALA A 174 -14.43 16.76 -6.64
CA ALA A 174 -14.65 15.34 -6.92
C ALA A 174 -13.73 14.43 -6.09
N VAL A 175 -12.44 14.77 -5.96
CA VAL A 175 -11.49 14.08 -5.06
C VAL A 175 -11.97 14.17 -3.62
N ALA A 176 -12.31 15.37 -3.14
CA ALA A 176 -12.81 15.55 -1.78
C ALA A 176 -14.09 14.74 -1.52
N HIS A 177 -14.99 14.66 -2.51
CA HIS A 177 -16.20 13.86 -2.43
C HIS A 177 -15.88 12.36 -2.37
N ALA A 178 -14.98 11.87 -3.22
CA ALA A 178 -14.56 10.47 -3.21
C ALA A 178 -13.91 10.07 -1.87
N LEU A 179 -13.16 10.99 -1.25
CA LEU A 179 -12.48 10.77 0.04
C LEU A 179 -13.41 10.90 1.27
N LYS A 180 -14.58 11.53 1.15
CA LYS A 180 -15.43 11.97 2.28
C LYS A 180 -15.92 10.84 3.20
N ASN A 181 -16.04 9.62 2.68
CA ASN A 181 -16.54 8.46 3.41
C ASN A 181 -15.46 7.41 3.72
N ILE A 182 -14.17 7.74 3.54
CA ILE A 182 -13.11 6.84 3.93
C ILE A 182 -13.03 6.87 5.46
N THR A 183 -13.57 5.84 6.10
CA THR A 183 -13.24 5.51 7.48
C THR A 183 -11.78 5.08 7.48
N ILE A 184 -10.85 6.02 7.61
CA ILE A 184 -9.49 5.67 8.03
C ILE A 184 -9.68 5.16 9.46
N GLU A 185 -9.80 3.84 9.63
CA GLU A 185 -9.92 3.19 10.93
C GLU A 185 -8.67 3.49 11.77
N SER A 186 -8.67 4.65 12.41
CA SER A 186 -8.07 4.82 13.72
C SER A 186 -9.08 4.26 14.71
N THR A 187 -9.20 2.94 14.77
CA THR A 187 -9.80 2.30 15.94
C THR A 187 -8.88 2.60 17.12
N GLN A 188 -9.21 3.66 17.86
CA GLN A 188 -8.65 3.92 19.17
C GLN A 188 -8.74 2.63 20.01
N PRO A 189 -7.73 2.31 20.83
CA PRO A 189 -7.87 1.22 21.79
C PRO A 189 -9.07 1.53 22.69
N THR A 190 -10.05 0.62 22.70
CA THR A 190 -11.12 0.62 23.69
C THR A 190 -10.48 0.50 25.06
N THR A 191 -10.34 1.62 25.76
CA THR A 191 -10.11 1.62 27.19
C THR A 191 -11.39 1.09 27.84
N ASN A 192 -11.39 -0.17 28.25
CA ASN A 192 -12.35 -0.65 29.24
C ASN A 192 -12.11 0.13 30.54
N PRO A 193 -13.07 0.92 31.06
CA PRO A 193 -13.07 1.25 32.47
C PRO A 193 -13.59 0.01 33.19
N GLY A 194 -12.70 -0.66 33.92
CA GLY A 194 -13.11 -1.69 34.85
C GLY A 194 -14.08 -1.12 35.89
N ASN A 195 -15.06 -1.94 36.26
CA ASN A 195 -15.61 -1.97 37.61
C ASN A 195 -16.15 -3.37 37.89
#